data_AF-A0A518HHN3-F1
#
_entry.id   AF-A0A518HHN3-F1
#
_cell.length_a   1.000
_cell.length_b   1.000
_cell.length_c   1.000
_cell.angle_alpha   90.00
_cell.angle_beta   90.00
_cell.angle_gamma   90.00
#
_symmetry.space_group_name_H-M   'P 1'
#
loop_
_entity.id
_entity.type
_entity.pdbx_description
1 polymer ?
#
loop_
_entity_poly.entity_id
_entity_poly.type
_entity_poly.pdbx_seq_one_letter_code
_entity_poly.pdbx_strand_id
1 'polypeptide(L)'
;MVCSEVLVMEYLSGPAIKDVSGVVLNEVDTAALAEELVRAYLQQILINGLFHADPHPGNLILHDGGKIGLLDGGMVVSLPPMLRREIAALLLAFSAGEGERAATIAGRIGQTDEEFDAKAFRTAASRVVAAADEGGFDSLSLGRTLVEFLNVAGSHGLVLPFEMILLSKAFLQLETTLAQLNPDQDAKAIIRGYTLELLADRAKEQLSVSQIAAAALDSAALASNLPARMNEITRLLAENQLRVDVDAIDEAALLAGLGKIANRITSGLIVAAMIVGASLIMRMQTGGRLFGYPVLATLFFLIAAAIGLVLLYQAMVADER
;
A
#
# COMPACT_ATOMS: atom_id res chain seq x y z
N MET A 1 18.36 -11.80 38.98
CA MET A 1 19.10 -13.05 38.64
C MET A 1 18.28 -13.79 37.60
N VAL A 2 18.88 -14.24 36.50
CA VAL A 2 18.15 -14.93 35.42
C VAL A 2 18.83 -16.26 35.15
N CYS A 3 18.08 -17.35 35.20
CA CYS A 3 18.46 -18.65 34.66
C CYS A 3 17.33 -19.20 33.78
N SER A 4 17.53 -20.37 33.16
CA SER A 4 16.63 -20.95 32.17
C SER A 4 15.18 -21.13 32.64
N GLU A 5 14.96 -21.29 33.94
CA GLU A 5 13.64 -21.58 34.54
C GLU A 5 13.23 -20.57 35.62
N VAL A 6 14.11 -19.64 36.01
CA VAL A 6 13.85 -18.69 37.09
C VAL A 6 14.29 -17.28 36.69
N LEU A 7 13.32 -16.36 36.71
CA LEU A 7 13.53 -14.93 36.57
C LEU A 7 13.30 -14.26 37.93
N VAL A 8 14.37 -13.69 38.51
CA VAL A 8 14.30 -12.89 39.74
C VAL A 8 14.51 -11.42 39.38
N MET A 9 13.48 -10.63 39.65
CA MET A 9 13.41 -9.19 39.43
C MET A 9 13.14 -8.44 40.74
N GLU A 10 13.29 -7.12 40.71
CA GLU A 10 12.86 -6.26 41.81
C GLU A 10 11.35 -6.38 42.01
N TYR A 11 10.92 -6.44 43.28
CA TYR A 11 9.50 -6.52 43.61
C TYR A 11 8.86 -5.14 43.46
N LEU A 12 7.93 -5.01 42.52
CA LEU A 12 7.10 -3.82 42.38
C LEU A 12 5.85 -3.97 43.26
N SER A 13 5.73 -3.11 44.26
CA SER A 13 4.52 -3.00 45.10
C SER A 13 3.38 -2.31 44.34
N GLY A 14 2.14 -2.71 44.64
CA GLY A 14 0.94 -2.04 44.12
C GLY A 14 -0.06 -3.01 43.45
N PRO A 15 -1.32 -2.57 43.26
CA PRO A 15 -2.31 -3.33 42.52
C PRO A 15 -2.02 -3.34 41.02
N ALA A 16 -2.36 -4.44 40.34
CA ALA A 16 -2.38 -4.46 38.88
C ALA A 16 -3.47 -3.50 38.36
N ILE A 17 -3.23 -2.81 37.24
CA ILE A 17 -4.16 -1.80 36.69
C ILE A 17 -5.57 -2.39 36.50
N LYS A 18 -5.67 -3.64 36.04
CA LYS A 18 -6.95 -4.36 35.88
C LYS A 18 -7.77 -4.50 37.17
N ASP A 19 -7.11 -4.48 38.33
CA ASP A 19 -7.70 -4.74 39.65
C ASP A 19 -7.83 -3.46 40.48
N VAL A 20 -7.45 -2.29 39.94
CA VAL A 20 -7.54 -1.02 40.66
C VAL A 20 -9.01 -0.63 40.77
N SER A 21 -9.48 -0.50 42.01
CA SER A 21 -10.83 -0.01 42.27
C SER A 21 -10.95 1.49 41.95
N GLY A 22 -12.14 1.95 41.56
CA GLY A 22 -12.39 3.36 41.25
C GLY A 22 -12.06 4.32 42.40
N VAL A 23 -12.07 3.85 43.66
CA VAL A 23 -11.68 4.67 44.82
C VAL A 23 -10.19 4.99 44.80
N VAL A 24 -9.33 4.02 44.48
CA VAL A 24 -7.88 4.21 44.38
C VAL A 24 -7.53 5.08 43.17
N LEU A 25 -8.23 4.89 42.03
CA LEU A 25 -8.05 5.75 40.86
C LEU A 25 -8.38 7.22 41.14
N ASN A 26 -9.32 7.52 42.04
CA ASN A 26 -9.64 8.90 42.42
C ASN A 26 -8.56 9.59 43.27
N GLU A 27 -7.61 8.84 43.82
CA GLU A 27 -6.52 9.37 44.65
C GLU A 27 -5.22 9.63 43.84
N VAL A 28 -5.19 9.24 42.56
CA VAL A 28 -4.07 9.46 41.63
C VAL A 28 -4.51 10.27 40.42
N ASP A 29 -3.55 10.99 39.82
CA ASP A 29 -3.78 11.70 38.56
C ASP A 29 -3.78 10.69 37.39
N THR A 30 -4.95 10.12 37.11
CA THR A 30 -5.11 9.11 36.05
C THR A 30 -4.84 9.68 34.66
N ALA A 31 -5.03 10.98 34.44
CA ALA A 31 -4.71 11.63 33.19
C ALA A 31 -3.20 11.69 32.96
N ALA A 32 -2.44 12.06 33.99
CA ALA A 32 -0.98 12.06 33.95
C ALA A 32 -0.43 10.64 33.75
N LEU A 33 -0.98 9.64 34.43
CA LEU A 33 -0.59 8.22 34.27
C LEU A 33 -0.81 7.71 32.85
N ALA A 34 -1.97 7.99 32.27
CA ALA A 34 -2.29 7.59 30.91
C ALA A 34 -1.40 8.32 29.88
N GLU A 35 -1.10 9.59 30.09
CA GLU A 35 -0.13 10.32 29.26
C GLU A 35 1.27 9.72 29.36
N GLU A 36 1.74 9.43 30.58
CA GLU A 36 3.04 8.79 30.82
C GLU A 36 3.12 7.42 30.13
N LEU A 37 2.04 6.63 30.18
CA LEU A 37 1.99 5.32 29.53
C LEU A 37 2.14 5.44 28.01
N VAL A 38 1.38 6.35 27.38
CA VAL A 38 1.48 6.60 25.93
C VAL A 38 2.88 7.08 25.55
N ARG A 39 3.45 8.02 26.34
CA ARG A 39 4.81 8.51 26.13
C ARG A 39 5.83 7.38 26.22
N ALA A 40 5.74 6.52 27.23
CA ALA A 40 6.65 5.39 27.41
C ALA A 40 6.60 4.42 26.21
N TYR A 41 5.41 4.13 25.68
CA TYR A 41 5.24 3.27 24.50
C TYR A 41 5.77 3.90 23.22
N LEU A 42 5.49 5.18 22.98
CA LEU A 42 6.04 5.89 21.82
C LEU A 42 7.55 6.03 21.88
N GLN A 43 8.12 6.25 23.07
CA GLN A 43 9.57 6.24 23.29
C GLN A 43 10.16 4.86 22.93
N GLN A 44 9.56 3.78 23.41
CA GLN A 44 9.97 2.41 23.10
C GLN A 44 9.97 2.12 21.59
N ILE A 45 8.86 2.45 20.91
CA ILE A 45 8.66 2.19 19.48
C ILE A 45 9.58 3.08 18.62
N LEU A 46 9.51 4.40 18.82
CA LEU A 46 10.13 5.37 17.92
C LEU A 46 11.61 5.60 18.26
N ILE A 47 11.97 5.75 19.53
CA ILE A 47 13.34 6.09 19.94
C ILE A 47 14.18 4.85 20.16
N ASN A 48 13.76 3.99 21.09
CA ASN A 48 14.53 2.82 21.51
C ASN A 48 14.58 1.77 20.38
N GLY A 49 13.49 1.64 19.60
CA GLY A 49 13.36 0.58 18.60
C GLY A 49 13.20 -0.80 19.21
N LEU A 50 12.67 -0.83 20.42
CA LEU A 50 12.38 -2.04 21.17
C LEU A 50 11.11 -1.75 21.95
N PHE A 51 10.03 -2.47 21.67
CA PHE A 51 8.75 -2.24 22.33
C PHE A 51 8.15 -3.53 22.87
N HIS A 52 7.41 -3.38 23.97
CA HIS A 52 6.61 -4.44 24.54
C HIS A 52 5.32 -4.62 23.70
N ALA A 53 5.12 -5.78 23.10
CA ALA A 53 3.98 -6.03 22.20
C ALA A 53 2.73 -6.56 22.92
N ASP A 54 2.73 -6.59 24.26
CA ASP A 54 1.58 -7.05 25.06
C ASP A 54 1.24 -6.14 26.28
N PRO A 55 0.95 -4.82 26.11
CA PRO A 55 0.54 -3.88 27.17
C PRO A 55 -0.75 -4.21 27.93
N HIS A 56 -1.13 -5.48 28.07
CA HIS A 56 -2.36 -5.85 28.74
C HIS A 56 -2.41 -5.29 30.18
N PRO A 57 -3.56 -4.77 30.66
CA PRO A 57 -3.70 -4.20 32.01
C PRO A 57 -3.26 -5.11 33.17
N GLY A 58 -3.18 -6.41 32.94
CA GLY A 58 -2.66 -7.39 33.91
C GLY A 58 -1.14 -7.41 34.07
N ASN A 59 -0.40 -6.88 33.09
CA ASN A 59 1.06 -6.78 33.11
C ASN A 59 1.55 -5.39 33.59
N LEU A 60 0.60 -4.52 33.98
CA LEU A 60 0.86 -3.17 34.44
C LEU A 60 0.44 -3.06 35.91
N ILE A 61 1.32 -2.49 36.74
CA ILE A 61 1.06 -2.22 38.16
C ILE A 61 1.00 -0.71 38.37
N LEU A 62 0.02 -0.26 39.16
CA LEU A 62 0.05 1.08 39.74
C LEU A 62 1.00 1.05 40.94
N HIS A 63 2.24 1.50 40.71
CA HIS A 63 3.30 1.50 41.71
C HIS A 63 3.21 2.74 42.60
N ASP A 64 3.80 2.62 43.79
CA ASP A 64 3.82 3.68 44.79
C ASP A 64 4.33 5.01 44.21
N GLY A 65 3.65 6.10 44.57
CA GLY A 65 3.97 7.45 44.08
C GLY A 65 3.40 7.80 42.71
N GLY A 66 2.39 7.06 42.22
CA GLY A 66 1.68 7.40 40.98
C GLY A 66 2.52 7.12 39.74
N LYS A 67 3.14 5.94 39.68
CA LYS A 67 3.92 5.47 38.52
C LYS A 67 3.34 4.17 37.98
N ILE A 68 3.66 3.86 36.73
CA ILE A 68 3.29 2.57 36.12
C ILE A 68 4.51 1.64 36.06
N GLY A 69 4.39 0.49 36.70
CA GLY A 69 5.34 -0.61 36.60
C GLY A 69 4.96 -1.59 35.50
N LEU A 70 5.94 -2.01 34.70
CA LEU A 70 5.79 -3.10 33.71
C LEU A 70 6.39 -4.39 34.29
N LEU A 71 5.61 -5.46 34.32
CA LEU A 71 6.03 -6.74 34.91
C LEU A 71 6.57 -7.73 33.87
N ASP A 72 5.89 -7.83 32.74
CA ASP A 72 6.18 -8.83 31.72
C ASP A 72 7.10 -8.26 30.63
N GLY A 73 8.00 -9.12 30.15
CA GLY A 73 8.89 -8.87 29.02
C GLY A 73 8.89 -10.03 28.03
N GLY A 74 7.89 -10.92 28.09
CA GLY A 74 7.80 -12.15 27.30
C GLY A 74 7.54 -11.91 25.81
N MET A 75 7.03 -10.73 25.44
CA MET A 75 6.78 -10.36 24.05
C MET A 75 7.39 -8.99 23.73
N VAL A 76 8.69 -8.99 23.43
CA VAL A 76 9.43 -7.79 23.07
C VAL A 76 9.87 -7.88 21.60
N VAL A 77 9.65 -6.78 20.87
CA VAL A 77 9.89 -6.70 19.42
C VAL A 77 10.93 -5.64 19.12
N SER A 78 11.89 -5.95 18.27
CA SER A 78 12.88 -4.99 17.77
C SER A 78 12.43 -4.39 16.44
N LEU A 79 12.57 -3.08 16.31
CA LEU A 79 12.21 -2.31 15.12
C LEU A 79 13.47 -1.74 14.46
N PRO A 80 13.77 -2.10 13.20
CA PRO A 80 14.88 -1.51 12.46
C PRO A 80 14.73 0.02 12.32
N PRO A 81 15.83 0.78 12.28
CA PRO A 81 15.79 2.24 12.19
C PRO A 81 14.91 2.81 11.08
N MET A 82 14.89 2.16 9.92
CA MET A 82 14.04 2.57 8.79
C MET A 82 12.56 2.38 9.10
N LEU A 83 12.17 1.22 9.63
CA LEU A 83 10.78 0.93 9.96
C LEU A 83 10.23 1.88 11.04
N ARG A 84 11.05 2.27 12.03
CA ARG A 84 10.66 3.27 13.04
C ARG A 84 10.27 4.62 12.44
N ARG A 85 10.99 5.07 11.41
CA ARG A 85 10.70 6.34 10.71
C ARG A 85 9.36 6.26 9.97
N GLU A 86 9.11 5.14 9.31
CA GLU A 86 7.86 4.92 8.59
C GLU A 86 6.68 4.74 9.54
N ILE A 87 6.87 4.09 10.70
CA ILE A 87 5.86 4.03 11.77
C ILE A 87 5.53 5.43 12.28
N ALA A 88 6.54 6.27 12.57
CA ALA A 88 6.30 7.66 12.99
C ALA A 88 5.47 8.44 11.94
N ALA A 89 5.83 8.29 10.66
CA ALA A 89 5.11 8.93 9.56
C ALA A 89 3.66 8.41 9.44
N LEU A 90 3.45 7.11 9.66
CA LEU A 90 2.13 6.50 9.59
C LEU A 90 1.23 6.98 10.73
N LEU A 91 1.75 7.03 11.96
CA LEU A 91 1.04 7.57 13.13
C LEU A 91 0.61 9.02 12.89
N LEU A 92 1.50 9.84 12.31
CA LEU A 92 1.16 11.22 11.94
C LEU A 92 0.08 11.28 10.86
N ALA A 93 0.19 10.46 9.81
CA ALA A 93 -0.81 10.42 8.75
C ALA A 93 -2.20 10.04 9.29
N PHE A 94 -2.28 9.02 10.15
CA PHE A 94 -3.54 8.65 10.81
C PHE A 94 -4.06 9.75 11.73
N SER A 95 -3.19 10.39 12.51
CA SER A 95 -3.60 11.49 13.39
C SER A 95 -4.12 12.72 12.64
N ALA A 96 -3.74 12.88 11.37
CA ALA A 96 -4.11 13.99 10.51
C ALA A 96 -5.23 13.64 9.51
N GLY A 97 -5.77 12.41 9.54
CA GLY A 97 -6.78 11.98 8.57
C GLY A 97 -6.22 11.78 7.15
N GLU A 98 -4.89 11.73 6.97
CA GLU A 98 -4.22 11.70 5.67
C GLU A 98 -4.10 10.27 5.12
N GLY A 99 -5.23 9.69 4.71
CA GLY A 99 -5.29 8.31 4.24
C GLY A 99 -4.44 7.98 3.00
N GLU A 100 -4.38 8.88 2.02
CA GLU A 100 -3.52 8.75 0.84
C GLU A 100 -2.04 8.67 1.21
N ARG A 101 -1.64 9.47 2.22
CA ARG A 101 -0.28 9.46 2.73
C ARG A 101 0.02 8.17 3.49
N ALA A 102 -0.93 7.69 4.29
CA ALA A 102 -0.80 6.41 4.97
C ALA A 102 -0.64 5.25 3.98
N ALA A 103 -1.43 5.22 2.91
CA ALA A 103 -1.31 4.23 1.84
C ALA A 103 0.06 4.30 1.14
N THR A 104 0.57 5.51 0.89
CA THR A 104 1.90 5.71 0.32
C THR A 104 3.00 5.17 1.23
N ILE A 105 2.92 5.43 2.54
CA ILE A 105 3.85 4.92 3.56
C ILE A 105 3.80 3.39 3.60
N ALA A 106 2.60 2.81 3.63
CA ALA A 106 2.41 1.37 3.62
C ALA A 106 3.03 0.69 2.39
N GLY A 107 2.90 1.30 1.20
CA GLY A 107 3.55 0.81 -0.01
C GLY A 107 5.09 0.85 0.03
N ARG A 108 5.70 1.69 0.90
CA ARG A 108 7.17 1.71 1.07
C ARG A 108 7.69 0.61 2.00
N ILE A 109 6.88 0.20 2.97
CA ILE A 109 7.29 -0.82 3.97
C ILE A 109 6.75 -2.21 3.67
N GLY A 110 5.69 -2.30 2.88
CA GLY A 110 5.07 -3.55 2.47
C GLY A 110 5.68 -4.12 1.20
N GLN A 111 5.41 -5.41 0.99
CA GLN A 111 5.73 -6.12 -0.23
C GLN A 111 4.44 -6.34 -1.01
N THR A 112 4.46 -6.03 -2.30
CA THR A 112 3.32 -6.18 -3.20
C THR A 112 3.35 -7.54 -3.88
N ASP A 113 2.21 -8.18 -4.05
CA ASP A 113 2.05 -9.34 -4.91
C ASP A 113 1.65 -8.93 -6.35
N GLU A 114 1.37 -9.93 -7.20
CA GLU A 114 0.97 -9.72 -8.61
C GLU A 114 -0.45 -9.11 -8.75
N GLU A 115 -1.29 -9.21 -7.71
CA GLU A 115 -2.68 -8.73 -7.71
C GLU A 115 -2.81 -7.31 -7.13
N PHE A 116 -1.69 -6.68 -6.73
CA PHE A 116 -1.68 -5.39 -6.08
C PHE A 116 -2.20 -4.24 -6.97
N ASP A 117 -3.43 -3.80 -6.71
CA ASP A 117 -3.99 -2.56 -7.26
C ASP A 117 -3.72 -1.38 -6.31
N ALA A 118 -2.68 -0.62 -6.62
CA ALA A 118 -2.28 0.56 -5.87
C ALA A 118 -3.38 1.64 -5.78
N LYS A 119 -4.24 1.77 -6.80
CA LYS A 119 -5.30 2.78 -6.82
C LYS A 119 -6.49 2.35 -5.96
N ALA A 120 -6.88 1.08 -6.06
CA ALA A 120 -7.91 0.50 -5.21
C ALA A 120 -7.48 0.52 -3.74
N PHE A 121 -6.25 0.12 -3.44
CA PHE A 121 -5.69 0.17 -2.09
C PHE A 121 -5.70 1.59 -1.51
N ARG A 122 -5.20 2.60 -2.25
CA ARG A 122 -5.25 4.01 -1.81
C ARG A 122 -6.67 4.46 -1.46
N THR A 123 -7.62 4.13 -2.33
CA THR A 123 -9.04 4.49 -2.11
C THR A 123 -9.59 3.82 -0.85
N ALA A 124 -9.31 2.54 -0.64
CA ALA A 124 -9.78 1.78 0.52
C ALA A 124 -9.11 2.25 1.82
N ALA A 125 -7.79 2.43 1.81
CA ALA A 125 -7.01 2.97 2.91
C ALA A 125 -7.51 4.37 3.33
N SER A 126 -7.81 5.23 2.36
CA SER A 126 -8.37 6.56 2.63
C SER A 126 -9.72 6.52 3.34
N ARG A 127 -10.57 5.53 3.04
CA ARG A 127 -11.84 5.35 3.76
C ARG A 127 -11.64 4.92 5.21
N VAL A 128 -10.72 3.99 5.46
CA VAL A 128 -10.40 3.53 6.83
C VAL A 128 -9.92 4.69 7.70
N VAL A 129 -9.02 5.51 7.15
CA VAL A 129 -8.47 6.66 7.89
C VAL A 129 -9.50 7.76 8.09
N ALA A 130 -10.36 8.03 7.10
CA ALA A 130 -11.44 9.02 7.23
C ALA A 130 -12.49 8.59 8.26
N ALA A 131 -12.88 7.31 8.28
CA ALA A 131 -13.84 6.77 9.25
C ALA A 131 -13.34 6.90 10.70
N ALA A 132 -12.03 6.78 10.91
CA ALA A 132 -11.39 6.99 12.21
C ALA A 132 -11.39 8.46 12.66
N ASP A 133 -11.50 9.41 11.73
CA ASP A 133 -11.56 10.85 12.01
C ASP A 133 -12.99 11.33 12.32
N GLU A 134 -13.99 10.73 11.67
CA GLU A 134 -15.41 11.09 11.82
C GLU A 134 -16.09 10.55 13.10
N GLY A 135 -15.46 9.59 13.79
CA GLY A 135 -16.02 8.83 14.92
C GLY A 135 -16.20 9.56 16.25
N GLY A 136 -16.52 10.85 16.24
CA GLY A 136 -16.73 11.76 17.38
C GLY A 136 -16.94 11.14 18.77
N PHE A 137 -16.18 11.65 19.75
CA PHE A 137 -16.28 11.45 21.20
C PHE A 137 -15.90 10.09 21.80
N ASP A 138 -15.65 9.03 21.04
CA ASP A 138 -14.93 7.84 21.54
C ASP A 138 -13.45 7.94 21.12
N SER A 139 -12.63 8.51 22.00
CA SER A 139 -11.25 8.95 21.79
C SER A 139 -10.20 7.84 21.55
N LEU A 140 -10.61 6.66 21.11
CA LEU A 140 -9.78 5.45 21.11
C LEU A 140 -10.10 4.52 19.93
N SER A 141 -9.42 4.75 18.80
CA SER A 141 -9.50 3.85 17.64
C SER A 141 -8.20 3.65 16.87
N LEU A 142 -7.06 4.23 17.26
CA LEU A 142 -5.79 4.04 16.53
C LEU A 142 -5.43 2.56 16.36
N GLY A 143 -5.57 1.75 17.42
CA GLY A 143 -5.32 0.32 17.36
C GLY A 143 -6.27 -0.39 16.40
N ARG A 144 -7.56 -0.05 16.45
CA ARG A 144 -8.60 -0.59 15.55
C ARG A 144 -8.36 -0.17 14.10
N THR A 145 -8.09 1.10 13.86
CA THR A 145 -7.75 1.67 12.56
C THR A 145 -6.50 1.01 11.98
N LEU A 146 -5.46 0.77 12.79
CA LEU A 146 -4.30 -0.01 12.36
C LEU A 146 -4.72 -1.41 11.92
N VAL A 147 -5.49 -2.15 12.71
CA VAL A 147 -5.94 -3.50 12.33
C VAL A 147 -6.75 -3.49 11.03
N GLU A 148 -7.71 -2.58 10.90
CA GLU A 148 -8.52 -2.46 9.68
C GLU A 148 -7.66 -2.09 8.47
N PHE A 149 -6.71 -1.18 8.65
CA PHE A 149 -5.75 -0.80 7.62
C PHE A 149 -4.87 -1.97 7.17
N LEU A 150 -4.39 -2.80 8.10
CA LEU A 150 -3.63 -4.02 7.78
C LEU A 150 -4.49 -5.02 7.00
N ASN A 151 -5.76 -5.17 7.38
CA ASN A 151 -6.70 -6.05 6.66
C ASN A 151 -6.96 -5.54 5.23
N VAL A 152 -7.12 -4.22 5.05
CA VAL A 152 -7.28 -3.60 3.74
C VAL A 152 -6.02 -3.74 2.89
N ALA A 153 -4.84 -3.60 3.48
CA ALA A 153 -3.58 -3.83 2.78
C ALA A 153 -3.50 -5.29 2.29
N GLY A 154 -3.75 -6.26 3.17
CA GLY A 154 -3.71 -7.68 2.82
C GLY A 154 -4.74 -8.08 1.76
N SER A 155 -5.96 -7.52 1.81
CA SER A 155 -7.01 -7.82 0.81
C SER A 155 -6.75 -7.23 -0.58
N HIS A 156 -5.80 -6.28 -0.67
CA HIS A 156 -5.37 -5.67 -1.92
C HIS A 156 -3.98 -6.13 -2.35
N GLY A 157 -3.43 -7.21 -1.76
CA GLY A 157 -2.14 -7.75 -2.16
C GLY A 157 -0.91 -7.01 -1.64
N LEU A 158 -1.07 -6.20 -0.59
CA LEU A 158 0.03 -5.52 0.12
C LEU A 158 0.31 -6.21 1.46
N VAL A 159 1.40 -6.97 1.51
CA VAL A 159 1.86 -7.67 2.71
C VAL A 159 2.77 -6.75 3.51
N LEU A 160 2.30 -6.29 4.67
CA LEU A 160 3.07 -5.45 5.58
C LEU A 160 3.96 -6.29 6.51
N PRO A 161 5.06 -5.72 7.05
CA PRO A 161 5.95 -6.42 7.97
C PRO A 161 5.21 -6.93 9.21
N PHE A 162 5.64 -8.08 9.74
CA PHE A 162 5.01 -8.72 10.91
C PHE A 162 4.98 -7.82 12.14
N GLU A 163 5.98 -6.94 12.29
CA GLU A 163 6.06 -5.96 13.35
C GLU A 163 4.85 -5.01 13.37
N MET A 164 4.23 -4.75 12.21
CA MET A 164 3.02 -3.92 12.13
C MET A 164 1.81 -4.61 12.77
N ILE A 165 1.73 -5.94 12.70
CA ILE A 165 0.69 -6.75 13.35
C ILE A 165 0.87 -6.69 14.87
N LEU A 166 2.11 -6.81 15.35
CA LEU A 166 2.40 -6.71 16.78
C LEU A 166 2.18 -5.28 17.30
N LEU A 167 2.50 -4.28 16.49
CA LEU A 167 2.23 -2.88 16.80
C LEU A 167 0.73 -2.60 16.94
N SER A 168 -0.10 -3.09 16.01
CA SER A 168 -1.56 -2.90 16.07
C SER A 168 -2.17 -3.58 17.29
N LYS A 169 -1.71 -4.79 17.63
CA LYS A 169 -2.08 -5.49 18.87
C LYS A 169 -1.69 -4.69 20.12
N ALA A 170 -0.46 -4.18 20.15
CA ALA A 170 0.02 -3.38 21.28
C ALA A 170 -0.80 -2.11 21.47
N PHE A 171 -1.11 -1.40 20.37
CA PHE A 171 -2.01 -0.24 20.47
C PHE A 171 -3.39 -0.64 20.97
N LEU A 172 -4.04 -1.69 20.46
CA LEU A 172 -5.36 -2.12 20.94
C LEU A 172 -5.40 -2.42 22.46
N GLN A 173 -4.34 -3.03 23.00
CA GLN A 173 -4.26 -3.32 24.43
C GLN A 173 -3.93 -2.09 25.26
N LEU A 174 -3.06 -1.21 24.73
CA LEU A 174 -2.79 0.10 25.31
C LEU A 174 -4.09 0.89 25.42
N GLU A 175 -4.89 0.92 24.35
CA GLU A 175 -6.21 1.55 24.29
C GLU A 175 -7.15 1.02 25.38
N THR A 176 -7.19 -0.31 25.54
CA THR A 176 -7.99 -0.94 26.61
C THR A 176 -7.53 -0.51 28.00
N THR A 177 -6.23 -0.33 28.20
CA THR A 177 -5.66 0.16 29.47
C THR A 177 -6.00 1.64 29.70
N LEU A 178 -5.87 2.47 28.66
CA LEU A 178 -6.19 3.90 28.74
C LEU A 178 -7.67 4.10 29.06
N ALA A 179 -8.57 3.31 28.47
CA ALA A 179 -9.99 3.36 28.79
C ALA A 179 -10.31 2.98 30.24
N GLN A 180 -9.49 2.14 30.89
CA GLN A 180 -9.62 1.82 32.32
C GLN A 180 -9.07 2.94 33.22
N LEU A 181 -8.00 3.61 32.80
CA LEU A 181 -7.38 4.70 33.56
C LEU A 181 -8.15 6.01 33.44
N ASN A 182 -8.42 6.45 32.21
CA ASN A 182 -9.08 7.70 31.91
C ASN A 182 -9.86 7.61 30.57
N PRO A 183 -11.17 7.29 30.62
CA PRO A 183 -11.98 7.08 29.42
C PRO A 183 -12.19 8.37 28.60
N ASP A 184 -12.13 9.54 29.22
CA ASP A 184 -12.40 10.83 28.56
C ASP A 184 -11.15 11.40 27.85
N GLN A 185 -10.01 10.70 27.90
CA GLN A 185 -8.73 11.22 27.40
C GLN A 185 -8.59 11.10 25.89
N ASP A 186 -8.13 12.17 25.24
CA ASP A 186 -7.82 12.18 23.81
C ASP A 186 -6.46 11.52 23.54
N ALA A 187 -6.45 10.19 23.38
CA ALA A 187 -5.25 9.42 23.07
C ALA A 187 -4.62 9.86 21.74
N LYS A 188 -5.42 10.23 20.74
CA LYS A 188 -4.95 10.68 19.42
C LYS A 188 -4.15 11.97 19.53
N ALA A 189 -4.62 12.94 20.32
CA ALA A 189 -3.90 14.19 20.55
C ALA A 189 -2.55 13.96 21.25
N ILE A 190 -2.51 13.09 22.27
CA ILE A 190 -1.27 12.76 23.00
C ILE A 190 -0.27 12.09 22.06
N ILE A 191 -0.72 11.10 21.28
CA ILE A 191 0.13 10.38 20.33
C ILE A 191 0.71 11.34 19.30
N ARG A 192 -0.12 12.21 18.72
CA ARG A 192 0.33 13.21 17.74
C ARG A 192 1.33 14.18 18.35
N GLY A 193 1.01 14.78 19.49
CA GLY A 193 1.86 15.77 20.16
C GLY A 193 3.23 15.19 20.50
N TYR A 194 3.24 14.01 21.12
CA TYR A 194 4.48 13.38 21.52
C TYR A 194 5.29 12.81 20.34
N THR A 195 4.64 12.30 19.30
CA THR A 195 5.34 11.89 18.07
C THR A 195 6.08 13.08 17.44
N LEU A 196 5.44 14.26 17.39
CA LEU A 196 6.08 15.48 16.89
C LEU A 196 7.24 15.95 17.78
N GLU A 197 7.05 15.91 19.10
CA GLU A 197 8.11 16.22 20.09
C GLU A 197 9.34 15.33 19.88
N LEU A 198 9.14 14.01 19.82
CA LEU A 198 10.20 13.02 19.62
C LEU A 198 10.92 13.22 18.28
N LEU A 199 10.19 13.51 17.20
CA LEU A 199 10.81 13.77 15.90
C LEU A 199 11.62 15.07 15.90
N ALA A 200 11.13 16.11 16.57
CA ALA A 200 11.84 17.38 16.70
C ALA A 200 13.14 17.21 17.50
N ASP A 201 13.11 16.46 18.61
CA ASP A 201 14.30 16.20 19.41
C ASP A 201 15.30 15.34 18.67
N ARG A 202 14.83 14.33 17.92
CA ARG A 202 15.73 13.57 17.04
C ARG A 202 16.36 14.39 15.93
N ALA A 203 15.62 15.36 15.37
CA ALA A 203 16.16 16.28 14.39
C ALA A 203 17.25 17.16 15.01
N LYS A 204 17.04 17.68 16.23
CA LYS A 204 18.06 18.44 16.97
C LYS A 204 19.31 17.60 17.26
N GLU A 205 19.16 16.33 17.65
CA GLU A 205 20.28 15.43 17.91
C GLU A 205 21.04 15.02 16.63
N GLN A 206 20.33 14.86 15.51
CA GLN A 206 20.93 14.52 14.21
C GLN A 206 21.57 15.73 13.51
N LEU A 207 21.22 16.95 13.91
CA LEU A 207 21.94 18.18 13.54
C LEU A 207 23.31 18.25 14.23
N SER A 208 24.10 17.20 14.08
CA SER A 208 25.52 17.24 14.36
C SER A 208 26.21 18.12 13.32
N VAL A 209 27.07 19.03 13.79
CA VAL A 209 27.87 19.92 12.93
C VAL A 209 28.60 19.15 11.83
N SER A 210 28.99 17.89 12.11
CA SER A 210 29.65 17.03 11.11
C SER A 210 28.70 16.57 9.99
N GLN A 211 27.44 16.29 10.29
CA GLN A 211 26.45 15.89 9.28
C GLN A 211 25.98 17.09 8.45
N ILE A 212 25.85 18.26 9.06
CA ILE A 212 25.58 19.52 8.35
C ILE A 212 26.75 19.88 7.44
N ALA A 213 27.99 19.74 7.92
CA ALA A 213 29.18 19.95 7.10
C ALA A 213 29.26 18.96 5.93
N ALA A 214 28.96 17.68 6.16
CA ALA A 214 28.90 16.67 5.11
C ALA A 214 27.81 16.99 4.06
N ALA A 215 26.59 17.31 4.50
CA ALA A 215 25.49 17.69 3.61
C ALA A 215 25.79 18.98 2.82
N ALA A 216 26.48 19.94 3.44
CA ALA A 216 26.91 21.18 2.78
C ALA A 216 28.01 20.90 1.74
N LEU A 217 28.96 20.02 2.03
CA LEU A 217 29.99 19.58 1.08
C LEU A 217 29.38 18.81 -0.09
N ASP A 218 28.43 17.90 0.16
CA ASP A 218 27.71 17.17 -0.89
C ASP A 218 26.88 18.11 -1.77
N SER A 219 26.22 19.10 -1.16
CA SER A 219 25.46 20.13 -1.87
C SER A 219 26.36 21.04 -2.70
N ALA A 220 27.53 21.42 -2.16
CA ALA A 220 28.53 22.19 -2.90
C ALA A 220 29.12 21.38 -4.07
N ALA A 221 29.35 20.08 -3.88
CA ALA A 221 29.77 19.18 -4.94
C ALA A 221 28.70 19.05 -6.03
N LEU A 222 27.42 18.92 -5.68
CA LEU A 222 26.29 18.94 -6.62
C LEU A 222 26.23 20.25 -7.42
N ALA A 223 26.35 21.39 -6.74
CA ALA A 223 26.35 22.71 -7.39
C ALA A 223 27.55 22.90 -8.33
N SER A 224 28.73 22.39 -7.95
CA SER A 224 29.94 22.46 -8.79
C SER A 224 29.85 21.61 -10.05
N ASN A 225 29.10 20.49 -10.00
CA ASN A 225 28.92 19.58 -11.13
C ASN A 225 27.69 19.89 -11.99
N LEU A 226 26.82 20.80 -11.53
CA LEU A 226 25.62 21.23 -12.25
C LEU A 226 25.91 21.81 -13.64
N PRO A 227 26.92 22.70 -13.81
CA PRO A 227 27.26 23.26 -15.12
C PRO A 227 27.69 22.19 -16.13
N ALA A 228 28.44 21.18 -15.68
CA ALA A 228 28.89 20.08 -16.53
C ALA A 228 27.71 19.20 -17.00
N ARG A 229 26.77 18.87 -16.10
CA ARG A 229 25.55 18.10 -16.42
C ARG A 229 24.61 18.88 -17.34
N MET A 230 24.48 20.19 -17.15
CA MET A 230 23.70 21.04 -18.04
C MET A 230 24.32 21.10 -19.44
N ASN A 231 25.64 21.28 -19.53
CA ASN A 231 26.33 21.24 -20.82
C ASN A 231 26.18 19.89 -21.53
N GLU A 232 26.14 18.78 -20.79
CA GLU A 232 25.91 17.45 -21.36
C GLU A 232 24.48 17.28 -21.88
N ILE A 233 23.46 17.74 -21.15
CA ILE A 233 22.07 17.77 -21.63
C ILE A 233 21.94 18.67 -22.86
N THR A 234 22.56 19.86 -22.85
CA THR A 234 22.57 20.78 -23.98
C THR A 234 23.30 20.19 -25.18
N ARG A 235 24.40 19.44 -24.97
CA ARG A 235 25.11 18.71 -26.03
C ARG A 235 24.23 17.60 -26.61
N LEU A 236 23.59 16.79 -25.78
CA LEU A 236 22.69 15.72 -26.23
C LEU A 236 21.48 16.28 -27.00
N LEU A 237 20.97 17.45 -26.60
CA LEU A 237 19.96 18.21 -27.35
C LEU A 237 20.49 18.75 -28.68
N ALA A 238 21.68 19.36 -28.68
CA ALA A 238 22.31 19.92 -29.88
C ALA A 238 22.70 18.86 -30.91
N GLU A 239 23.11 17.68 -30.45
CA GLU A 239 23.45 16.52 -31.29
C GLU A 239 22.21 15.70 -31.69
N ASN A 240 21.01 16.13 -31.30
CA ASN A 240 19.74 15.42 -31.55
C ASN A 240 19.75 13.96 -31.08
N GLN A 241 20.51 13.68 -30.02
CA GLN A 241 20.65 12.35 -29.43
C GLN A 241 19.67 12.12 -28.27
N LEU A 242 18.84 13.12 -27.94
CA LEU A 242 17.81 12.99 -26.93
C LEU A 242 16.68 12.07 -27.45
N ARG A 243 16.82 10.77 -27.19
CA ARG A 243 15.75 9.80 -27.39
C ARG A 243 14.82 9.88 -26.18
N VAL A 244 13.70 10.58 -26.34
CA VAL A 244 12.59 10.48 -25.38
C VAL A 244 11.90 9.16 -25.67
N ASP A 245 12.12 8.18 -24.81
CA ASP A 245 11.36 6.93 -24.81
C ASP A 245 9.97 7.27 -24.27
N VAL A 246 9.08 7.66 -25.19
CA VAL A 246 7.66 7.76 -24.88
C VAL A 246 7.13 6.36 -25.06
N ASP A 247 6.58 5.75 -23.99
CA ASP A 247 5.70 4.58 -24.06
C ASP A 247 4.45 4.96 -24.86
N ALA A 248 4.61 5.13 -26.17
CA ALA A 248 3.59 5.54 -27.10
C ALA A 248 3.15 4.28 -27.84
N ILE A 249 2.03 3.73 -27.39
CA ILE A 249 1.20 2.75 -28.10
C ILE A 249 2.02 1.57 -28.63
N ASP A 250 2.02 0.47 -27.88
CA ASP A 250 2.63 -0.82 -28.21
C ASP A 250 2.63 -1.07 -29.73
N GLU A 251 3.78 -0.80 -30.37
CA GLU A 251 3.92 -0.77 -31.84
C GLU A 251 3.54 -2.14 -32.42
N ALA A 252 3.78 -3.20 -31.63
CA ALA A 252 3.35 -4.56 -31.93
C ALA A 252 1.82 -4.70 -31.97
N ALA A 253 1.08 -4.06 -31.06
CA ALA A 253 -0.39 -4.09 -31.04
C ALA A 253 -0.99 -3.33 -32.24
N LEU A 254 -0.39 -2.20 -32.63
CA LEU A 254 -0.84 -1.42 -33.79
C LEU A 254 -0.56 -2.15 -35.12
N LEU A 255 0.64 -2.74 -35.26
CA LEU A 255 0.98 -3.56 -36.43
C LEU A 255 0.13 -4.84 -36.51
N ALA A 256 -0.16 -5.49 -35.37
CA ALA A 256 -1.06 -6.63 -35.32
C ALA A 256 -2.50 -6.26 -35.72
N GLY A 257 -2.98 -5.09 -35.29
CA GLY A 257 -4.29 -4.55 -35.70
C GLY A 257 -4.38 -4.32 -37.21
N LEU A 258 -3.36 -3.68 -37.80
CA LEU A 258 -3.28 -3.46 -39.25
C LEU A 258 -3.22 -4.79 -40.04
N GLY A 259 -2.49 -5.78 -39.54
CA GLY A 259 -2.43 -7.11 -40.14
C GLY A 259 -3.79 -7.82 -40.17
N LYS A 260 -4.57 -7.73 -39.08
CA LYS A 260 -5.94 -8.28 -39.02
C LYS A 260 -6.86 -7.61 -40.05
N ILE A 261 -6.78 -6.28 -40.18
CA ILE A 261 -7.60 -5.52 -41.15
C ILE A 261 -7.23 -5.91 -42.58
N ALA A 262 -5.94 -5.96 -42.91
CA ALA A 262 -5.47 -6.33 -44.23
C ALA A 262 -5.97 -7.72 -44.64
N ASN A 263 -5.87 -8.71 -43.73
CA ASN A 263 -6.34 -10.06 -44.00
C ASN A 263 -7.87 -10.12 -44.19
N ARG A 264 -8.65 -9.38 -43.37
CA ARG A 264 -10.12 -9.27 -43.54
C ARG A 264 -10.48 -8.71 -44.92
N ILE A 265 -9.77 -7.69 -45.40
CA ILE A 265 -9.98 -7.11 -46.74
C ILE A 265 -9.65 -8.11 -47.84
N THR A 266 -8.49 -8.78 -47.77
CA THR A 266 -8.07 -9.76 -48.78
C THR A 266 -9.04 -10.93 -48.86
N SER A 267 -9.46 -11.49 -47.72
CA SER A 267 -10.45 -12.58 -47.70
C SER A 267 -11.81 -12.14 -48.24
N GLY A 268 -12.27 -10.93 -47.90
CA GLY A 268 -13.51 -10.37 -48.44
C GLY A 268 -13.46 -10.21 -49.97
N LEU A 269 -12.32 -9.76 -50.51
CA LEU A 269 -12.11 -9.63 -51.96
C LEU A 269 -12.14 -10.99 -52.68
N ILE A 270 -11.52 -12.02 -52.10
CA ILE A 270 -11.53 -13.39 -52.65
C ILE A 270 -12.97 -13.93 -52.68
N VAL A 271 -13.74 -13.74 -51.61
CA VAL A 271 -15.15 -14.14 -51.55
C VAL A 271 -15.97 -13.40 -52.60
N ALA A 272 -15.79 -12.08 -52.75
CA ALA A 272 -16.47 -11.30 -53.76
C ALA A 272 -16.13 -11.78 -55.19
N ALA A 273 -14.86 -12.04 -55.47
CA ALA A 273 -14.41 -12.57 -56.76
C ALA A 273 -15.00 -13.97 -57.05
N MET A 274 -15.10 -14.84 -56.05
CA MET A 274 -15.74 -16.15 -56.19
C MET A 274 -17.24 -16.02 -56.47
N ILE A 275 -17.95 -15.13 -55.78
CA ILE A 275 -19.39 -14.88 -56.01
C ILE A 275 -19.61 -14.36 -57.43
N VAL A 276 -18.83 -13.37 -57.87
CA VAL A 276 -18.91 -12.82 -59.23
C VAL A 276 -18.59 -13.89 -60.25
N GLY A 277 -17.50 -14.65 -60.08
CA GLY A 277 -17.10 -15.73 -60.97
C GLY A 277 -18.15 -16.83 -61.08
N ALA A 278 -18.70 -17.28 -59.95
CA ALA A 278 -19.78 -18.26 -59.90
C ALA A 278 -21.05 -17.75 -60.60
N SER A 279 -21.39 -16.47 -60.42
CA SER A 279 -22.54 -15.84 -61.08
C SER A 279 -22.41 -15.77 -62.60
N LEU A 280 -21.19 -15.58 -63.12
CA LEU A 280 -20.90 -15.57 -64.55
C LEU A 280 -20.98 -16.99 -65.14
N ILE A 281 -20.44 -18.00 -64.44
CA ILE A 281 -20.53 -19.40 -64.85
C ILE A 281 -21.99 -19.88 -64.92
N MET A 282 -22.87 -19.34 -64.08
CA MET A 282 -24.30 -19.64 -64.09
C MET A 282 -24.97 -19.34 -65.45
N ARG A 283 -24.39 -18.43 -66.24
CA ARG A 283 -24.89 -18.05 -67.57
C ARG A 283 -24.37 -18.96 -68.70
N MET A 284 -23.36 -19.79 -68.45
CA MET A 284 -22.79 -20.70 -69.45
C MET A 284 -23.52 -22.03 -69.48
N GLN A 285 -23.75 -22.57 -70.68
CA GLN A 285 -24.32 -23.90 -70.85
C GLN A 285 -23.23 -24.98 -70.69
N THR A 286 -22.98 -25.38 -69.45
CA THR A 286 -22.07 -26.50 -69.13
C THR A 286 -22.81 -27.84 -69.06
N GLY A 287 -22.15 -28.95 -69.43
CA GLY A 287 -22.76 -30.28 -69.51
C GLY A 287 -23.20 -30.90 -68.18
N GLY A 288 -22.54 -30.58 -67.06
CA GLY A 288 -22.91 -31.07 -65.72
C GLY A 288 -23.87 -30.12 -65.00
N ARG A 289 -25.08 -30.58 -64.64
CA ARG A 289 -26.09 -29.81 -63.89
C ARG A 289 -26.49 -30.53 -62.60
N LEU A 290 -26.57 -29.78 -61.51
CA LEU A 290 -27.07 -30.21 -60.20
C LEU A 290 -28.28 -29.34 -59.85
N PHE A 291 -29.45 -29.96 -59.58
CA PHE A 291 -30.70 -29.24 -59.31
C PHE A 291 -31.08 -28.17 -60.37
N GLY A 292 -30.71 -28.40 -61.64
CA GLY A 292 -30.97 -27.47 -62.74
C GLY A 292 -29.89 -26.40 -62.97
N TYR A 293 -28.92 -26.26 -62.06
CA TYR A 293 -27.84 -25.28 -62.12
C TYR A 293 -26.48 -25.92 -62.47
N PRO A 294 -25.56 -25.21 -63.17
CA PRO A 294 -24.20 -25.68 -63.39
C PRO A 294 -23.50 -26.15 -62.09
N VAL A 295 -23.03 -27.41 -62.08
CA VAL A 295 -22.40 -28.03 -60.88
C VAL A 295 -21.26 -27.15 -60.34
N LEU A 296 -20.43 -26.61 -61.25
CA LEU A 296 -19.26 -25.82 -60.90
C LEU A 296 -19.65 -24.48 -60.23
N ALA A 297 -20.68 -23.79 -60.75
CA ALA A 297 -21.17 -22.55 -60.15
C ALA A 297 -21.72 -22.78 -58.74
N THR A 298 -22.51 -23.85 -58.56
CA THR A 298 -23.06 -24.23 -57.25
C THR A 298 -21.95 -24.52 -56.25
N LEU A 299 -20.89 -25.22 -56.67
CA LEU A 299 -19.75 -25.52 -55.81
C LEU A 299 -19.02 -24.23 -55.37
N PHE A 300 -18.72 -23.32 -56.29
CA PHE A 300 -18.08 -22.04 -55.94
C PHE A 300 -18.95 -21.18 -55.01
N PHE A 301 -20.28 -21.18 -55.18
CA PHE A 301 -21.18 -20.48 -54.26
C PHE A 301 -21.18 -21.08 -52.86
N LEU A 302 -21.19 -22.42 -52.74
CA LEU A 302 -21.12 -23.09 -51.45
C LEU A 302 -19.79 -22.81 -50.73
N ILE A 303 -18.68 -22.83 -51.47
CA ILE A 303 -17.35 -22.49 -50.93
C ILE A 303 -17.31 -21.02 -50.49
N ALA A 304 -17.81 -20.09 -51.31
CA ALA A 304 -17.86 -18.67 -50.96
C ALA A 304 -18.75 -18.40 -49.74
N ALA A 305 -19.89 -19.08 -49.62
CA ALA A 305 -20.77 -18.97 -48.47
C ALA A 305 -20.12 -19.52 -47.18
N ALA A 306 -19.45 -20.67 -47.27
CA ALA A 306 -18.72 -21.25 -46.13
C ALA A 306 -17.59 -20.33 -45.65
N ILE A 307 -16.78 -19.80 -46.57
CA ILE A 307 -15.70 -18.86 -46.24
C ILE A 307 -16.27 -17.56 -45.67
N GLY A 308 -17.34 -17.02 -46.26
CA GLY A 308 -18.01 -15.82 -45.74
C GLY A 308 -18.52 -15.98 -44.31
N LEU A 309 -19.08 -17.15 -43.98
CA LEU A 309 -19.58 -17.45 -42.64
C LEU A 309 -18.44 -17.58 -41.61
N VAL A 310 -17.31 -18.17 -41.99
CA VAL A 310 -16.10 -18.23 -41.16
C VAL A 310 -15.55 -16.82 -40.89
N LEU A 311 -15.53 -15.93 -41.89
CA LEU A 311 -15.06 -14.56 -41.73
C LEU A 311 -15.96 -13.75 -40.79
N LEU A 312 -17.29 -13.91 -40.89
CA LEU A 312 -18.24 -13.28 -39.99
C LEU A 312 -18.07 -13.76 -38.55
N TYR A 313 -17.88 -15.06 -38.36
CA TYR A 313 -17.62 -15.64 -37.04
C TYR A 313 -16.33 -15.09 -36.42
N GLN A 314 -15.24 -15.02 -37.20
CA GLN A 314 -13.97 -14.45 -36.74
C GLN A 314 -14.08 -12.95 -36.43
N ALA A 315 -14.87 -12.19 -37.18
CA ALA A 315 -15.08 -10.77 -36.92
C ALA A 315 -15.81 -10.53 -35.59
N MET A 316 -16.81 -11.35 -35.27
CA MET A 316 -17.60 -11.19 -34.05
C MET A 316 -16.86 -11.68 -32.80
N VAL A 317 -16.13 -12.79 -32.87
CA VAL A 317 -15.48 -13.41 -31.70
C VAL A 317 -14.10 -12.82 -31.39
N ALA A 318 -13.38 -12.32 -32.40
CA ALA A 318 -12.01 -11.82 -32.22
C ALA A 318 -11.91 -10.32 -31.86
N ASP A 319 -13.03 -9.58 -31.85
CA ASP A 319 -13.08 -8.18 -31.42
C ASP A 319 -13.45 -8.03 -29.93
N GLU A 320 -13.74 -9.13 -29.21
CA GLU A 320 -14.03 -9.15 -27.76
C GLU A 320 -12.81 -9.52 -26.87
N ARG A 321 -11.62 -9.72 -27.44
CA ARG A 321 -10.36 -10.01 -26.72
C ARG A 321 -9.21 -9.15 -27.23
#